data_AF-A0A954D4D1-F1
#
_entry.id   AF-A0A954D4D1-F1
#
_cell.length_a   1.000
_cell.length_b   1.000
_cell.length_c   1.000
_cell.angle_alpha   90.00
_cell.angle_beta   90.00
_cell.angle_gamma   90.00
#
_symmetry.space_group_name_H-M   'P 1'
#
loop_
_entity.id
_entity.type
_entity.pdbx_description
1 polymer ?
#
loop_
_entity_poly.entity_id
_entity_poly.type
_entity_poly.pdbx_seq_one_letter_code
_entity_poly.pdbx_strand_id
1 'polypeptide(L)'
;MNIHTSLCLSLVLSQVAVSQGSTGPGAELVLPHTHATTEGTGWTNVPFGRGLALRCQMAYMPETMTAAAVIKELAFRPDGGFDGNGKRISMHLFLGTLPSLVTELHPEFARNRGADYTDVFGCRFIDLPGKASLPSQVSFPVRLPLTRSFQYDPKVGPLLCEIGIADQPTGAYQLDATGVCSSPVEYYGPPGCGPQNGPVLELQSMTQQIVWGNPVVLRVANAKPSALTYVFLGLQGSGTWRGIPLPFDASVIGAPGCFLSTSVIEAPRRFANGMGLADYGWNLPRSTLLRGAEIHAQAIADDPTANPLGAVSSRACRLRVCGMEPVGRVFANGLDSTVGAVEHGVAPVLQLVTE
;
A
#
# COMPACT_ATOMS: atom_id res chain seq x y z
N MET A 1 -9.66 -28.81 -13.49
CA MET A 1 -10.78 -28.71 -12.53
C MET A 1 -10.42 -27.62 -11.53
N ASN A 2 -10.78 -26.36 -11.81
CA ASN A 2 -10.43 -25.21 -10.99
C ASN A 2 -11.49 -25.07 -9.89
N ILE A 3 -11.19 -25.59 -8.70
CA ILE A 3 -12.04 -25.38 -7.52
C ILE A 3 -11.70 -23.97 -7.01
N HIS A 4 -12.57 -23.00 -7.31
CA HIS A 4 -12.52 -21.68 -6.67
C HIS A 4 -13.08 -21.82 -5.25
N THR A 5 -12.24 -22.26 -4.31
CA THR A 5 -12.54 -22.18 -2.87
C THR A 5 -12.45 -20.71 -2.46
N SER A 6 -13.60 -20.05 -2.30
CA SER A 6 -13.67 -18.69 -1.75
C SER A 6 -13.29 -18.74 -0.27
N LEU A 7 -12.05 -18.36 0.04
CA LEU A 7 -11.49 -18.40 1.39
C LEU A 7 -12.11 -17.28 2.23
N CYS A 8 -13.04 -17.63 3.13
CA CYS A 8 -13.55 -16.70 4.14
C CYS A 8 -12.54 -16.66 5.31
N LEU A 9 -11.53 -15.80 5.19
CA LEU A 9 -10.48 -15.65 6.18
C LEU A 9 -11.01 -14.85 7.39
N SER A 10 -11.46 -15.53 8.44
CA SER A 10 -11.83 -14.90 9.71
C SER A 10 -10.57 -14.54 10.52
N LEU A 11 -9.95 -13.41 10.20
CA LEU A 11 -8.87 -12.84 11.02
C LEU A 11 -9.45 -12.26 12.31
N VAL A 12 -9.03 -12.79 13.46
CA VAL A 12 -9.22 -12.15 14.77
C VAL A 12 -8.07 -11.15 14.96
N LEU A 13 -8.32 -9.87 14.71
CA LEU A 13 -7.34 -8.80 14.87
C LEU A 13 -7.48 -8.14 16.25
N SER A 14 -6.38 -8.11 17.00
CA SER A 14 -6.25 -7.25 18.19
C SER A 14 -6.07 -5.81 17.73
N GLN A 15 -7.06 -4.94 17.99
CA GLN A 15 -6.94 -3.51 17.73
C GLN A 15 -5.93 -2.91 18.71
N VAL A 16 -4.75 -2.52 18.21
CA VAL A 16 -3.84 -1.64 18.96
C VAL A 16 -4.42 -0.23 18.86
N ALA A 17 -5.10 0.21 19.91
CA ALA A 17 -5.55 1.59 20.02
C ALA A 17 -4.33 2.50 20.18
N VAL A 18 -3.96 3.22 19.11
CA VAL A 18 -2.97 4.31 19.21
C VAL A 18 -3.67 5.46 19.92
N SER A 19 -3.26 5.78 21.16
CA SER A 19 -3.84 6.92 21.88
C SER A 19 -3.39 8.21 21.19
N GLN A 20 -4.28 8.86 20.45
CA GLN A 20 -4.03 10.20 19.97
C GLN A 20 -4.30 11.20 21.10
N GLY A 21 -3.37 12.13 21.32
CA GLY A 21 -3.55 13.22 22.27
C GLY A 21 -4.76 14.07 21.90
N SER A 22 -5.47 14.57 22.91
CA SER A 22 -6.64 15.45 22.71
C SER A 22 -6.30 16.65 21.83
N THR A 23 -7.08 16.90 20.79
CA THR A 23 -6.98 18.09 19.96
C THR A 23 -7.55 19.29 20.73
N GLY A 24 -6.66 20.15 21.22
CA GLY A 24 -7.05 21.51 21.58
C GLY A 24 -7.44 22.31 20.33
N PRO A 25 -8.12 23.45 20.50
CA PRO A 25 -8.39 24.35 19.38
C PRO A 25 -7.09 24.76 18.67
N GLY A 26 -7.11 24.79 17.33
CA GLY A 26 -5.91 25.02 16.52
C GLY A 26 -5.04 23.79 16.27
N ALA A 27 -5.61 22.58 16.36
CA ALA A 27 -4.85 21.36 16.11
C ALA A 27 -4.36 21.27 14.66
N GLU A 28 -3.10 20.87 14.49
CA GLU A 28 -2.52 20.52 13.20
C GLU A 28 -2.58 19.00 13.01
N LEU A 29 -3.27 18.55 11.96
CA LEU A 29 -3.46 17.13 11.65
C LEU A 29 -2.81 16.79 10.32
N VAL A 30 -1.82 15.90 10.32
CA VAL A 30 -1.16 15.43 9.09
C VAL A 30 -1.87 14.21 8.52
N LEU A 31 -2.16 14.24 7.21
CA LEU A 31 -2.79 13.17 6.46
C LEU A 31 -1.86 12.66 5.33
N PRO A 32 -1.60 11.35 5.27
CA PRO A 32 -1.89 10.33 6.29
C PRO A 32 -1.07 10.55 7.56
N HIS A 33 -1.63 10.15 8.71
CA HIS A 33 -0.97 10.29 10.01
C HIS A 33 0.34 9.49 10.11
N THR A 34 0.52 8.46 9.28
CA THR A 34 1.76 7.66 9.19
C THR A 34 2.96 8.49 8.74
N HIS A 35 2.74 9.67 8.18
CA HIS A 35 3.77 10.61 7.72
C HIS A 35 3.80 11.92 8.53
N ALA A 36 3.20 11.92 9.73
CA ALA A 36 3.18 13.09 10.61
C ALA A 36 4.59 13.51 11.08
N THR A 37 5.50 12.56 11.23
CA THR A 37 6.87 12.78 11.76
C THR A 37 7.97 12.32 10.80
N THR A 38 7.59 11.80 9.63
CA THR A 38 8.49 11.24 8.62
C THR A 38 8.06 11.73 7.25
N GLU A 39 9.01 11.75 6.31
CA GLU A 39 8.73 11.98 4.90
C GLU A 39 7.83 10.88 4.34
N GLY A 40 7.12 11.20 3.26
CA GLY A 40 6.41 10.24 2.44
C GLY A 40 7.34 9.18 1.87
N THR A 41 6.74 8.09 1.41
CA THR A 41 7.49 6.99 0.75
C THR A 41 7.71 7.26 -0.74
N GLY A 42 7.31 8.42 -1.25
CA GLY A 42 7.53 8.83 -2.63
C GLY A 42 7.26 10.32 -2.82
N TRP A 43 7.19 10.74 -4.08
CA TRP A 43 7.00 12.13 -4.47
C TRP A 43 6.00 12.26 -5.60
N THR A 44 5.52 13.49 -5.83
CA THR A 44 4.60 13.78 -6.93
C THR A 44 4.72 15.19 -7.49
N ASN A 45 4.68 15.29 -8.82
CA ASN A 45 4.51 16.58 -9.53
C ASN A 45 3.03 16.98 -9.71
N VAL A 46 2.07 16.22 -9.21
CA VAL A 46 0.64 16.58 -9.23
C VAL A 46 0.24 17.13 -7.85
N PRO A 47 -0.45 18.30 -7.78
CA PRO A 47 -0.90 19.10 -8.92
C PRO A 47 0.11 20.15 -9.40
N PHE A 48 1.11 20.50 -8.58
CA PHE A 48 1.88 21.73 -8.74
C PHE A 48 3.07 21.66 -9.70
N GLY A 49 3.40 20.56 -10.36
CA GLY A 49 4.66 20.38 -11.10
C GLY A 49 4.50 20.09 -12.59
N ARG A 50 3.36 20.44 -13.20
CA ARG A 50 3.01 20.00 -14.56
C ARG A 50 3.20 21.05 -15.65
N GLY A 51 3.26 22.33 -15.31
CA GLY A 51 3.47 23.40 -16.29
C GLY A 51 2.31 23.63 -17.26
N LEU A 52 1.11 23.20 -16.89
CA LEU A 52 -0.13 23.33 -17.66
C LEU A 52 -1.35 23.31 -16.73
N ALA A 53 -2.50 23.77 -17.23
CA ALA A 53 -3.77 23.70 -16.49
C ALA A 53 -4.09 22.26 -16.11
N LEU A 54 -4.60 22.02 -14.91
CA LEU A 54 -4.77 20.67 -14.38
C LEU A 54 -5.94 20.60 -13.42
N ARG A 55 -6.59 19.44 -13.39
CA ARG A 55 -7.57 19.08 -12.38
C ARG A 55 -7.09 17.87 -11.59
N CYS A 56 -7.16 17.93 -10.28
CA CYS A 56 -6.80 16.83 -9.38
C CYS A 56 -7.80 16.72 -8.25
N GLN A 57 -8.32 15.52 -7.99
CA GLN A 57 -9.00 15.13 -6.77
C GLN A 57 -8.06 14.26 -5.96
N MET A 58 -7.91 14.55 -4.68
CA MET A 58 -7.17 13.77 -3.70
C MET A 58 -8.15 13.34 -2.62
N ALA A 59 -8.08 12.09 -2.20
CA ALA A 59 -8.98 11.55 -1.21
C ALA A 59 -8.22 10.91 -0.06
N TYR A 60 -8.73 11.09 1.16
CA TYR A 60 -8.13 10.61 2.40
C TYR A 60 -9.19 9.90 3.23
N MET A 61 -8.98 8.62 3.56
CA MET A 61 -9.98 7.84 4.27
C MET A 61 -10.25 8.33 5.70
N PRO A 62 -11.46 8.10 6.24
CA PRO A 62 -11.84 8.50 7.58
C PRO A 62 -10.91 8.02 8.68
N GLU A 63 -10.26 6.86 8.56
CA GLU A 63 -9.38 6.34 9.63
C GLU A 63 -8.14 7.20 9.84
N THR A 64 -7.85 8.14 8.93
CA THR A 64 -6.80 9.16 9.12
C THR A 64 -7.25 10.35 9.98
N MET A 65 -8.55 10.47 10.27
CA MET A 65 -9.16 11.53 11.08
C MET A 65 -10.13 10.94 12.11
N THR A 66 -9.79 10.97 13.39
CA THR A 66 -10.56 10.27 14.43
C THR A 66 -11.79 11.02 14.94
N ALA A 67 -11.93 12.32 14.60
CA ALA A 67 -13.04 13.15 15.03
C ALA A 67 -13.49 14.13 13.93
N ALA A 68 -14.74 14.59 14.03
CA ALA A 68 -15.24 15.69 13.21
C ALA A 68 -14.46 16.98 13.54
N ALA A 69 -14.22 17.81 12.53
CA ALA A 69 -13.40 19.00 12.66
C ALA A 69 -13.82 20.10 11.70
N VAL A 70 -13.54 21.36 12.08
CA VAL A 70 -13.69 22.53 11.22
C VAL A 70 -12.35 22.85 10.59
N ILE A 71 -12.17 22.55 9.31
CA ILE A 71 -10.92 22.82 8.59
C ILE A 71 -10.87 24.30 8.21
N LYS A 72 -9.75 24.96 8.50
CA LYS A 72 -9.48 26.37 8.21
C LYS A 72 -8.34 26.61 7.24
N GLU A 73 -7.43 25.67 7.13
CA GLU A 73 -6.25 25.79 6.27
C GLU A 73 -5.81 24.39 5.82
N LEU A 74 -5.35 24.30 4.58
CA LEU A 74 -4.57 23.18 4.11
C LEU A 74 -3.12 23.62 3.98
N ALA A 75 -2.19 22.75 4.34
CA ALA A 75 -0.79 22.98 4.08
C ALA A 75 -0.16 21.76 3.37
N PHE A 76 0.73 22.01 2.40
CA PHE A 76 1.44 20.96 1.67
C PHE A 76 2.93 20.97 2.04
N ARG A 77 3.49 19.75 2.09
CA ARG A 77 4.91 19.52 2.29
C ARG A 77 5.59 19.24 0.95
N PRO A 78 6.53 20.07 0.49
CA PRO A 78 7.37 19.73 -0.65
C PRO A 78 8.29 18.56 -0.30
N ASP A 79 8.60 17.71 -1.27
CA ASP A 79 9.50 16.56 -1.12
C ASP A 79 10.89 17.01 -0.63
N GLY A 80 11.49 16.28 0.30
CA GLY A 80 12.79 16.58 0.92
C GLY A 80 13.97 16.51 -0.06
N GLY A 81 13.92 15.57 -1.00
CA GLY A 81 14.93 15.41 -2.06
C GLY A 81 14.79 16.40 -3.21
N PHE A 82 13.72 17.21 -3.22
CA PHE A 82 13.45 18.18 -4.26
C PHE A 82 14.21 19.50 -4.05
N ASP A 83 14.94 19.91 -5.08
CA ASP A 83 15.47 21.26 -5.24
C ASP A 83 14.69 21.97 -6.37
N GLY A 84 14.09 23.11 -6.05
CA GLY A 84 13.21 23.80 -6.99
C GLY A 84 13.00 25.26 -6.70
N ASN A 85 12.88 26.02 -7.79
CA ASN A 85 12.51 27.43 -7.74
C ASN A 85 11.05 27.59 -7.30
N GLY A 86 10.78 28.69 -6.61
CA GLY A 86 9.41 29.09 -6.32
C GLY A 86 8.66 29.41 -7.60
N LYS A 87 7.33 29.30 -7.57
CA LYS A 87 6.50 29.64 -8.72
C LYS A 87 5.11 30.10 -8.32
N ARG A 88 4.56 30.99 -9.14
CA ARG A 88 3.22 31.53 -8.94
C ARG A 88 2.22 30.75 -9.77
N ILE A 89 1.15 30.25 -9.16
CA ILE A 89 0.10 29.49 -9.85
C ILE A 89 -1.26 30.10 -9.59
N SER A 90 -2.21 29.97 -10.53
CA SER A 90 -3.61 30.33 -10.36
C SER A 90 -4.44 29.07 -10.10
N MET A 91 -5.11 28.99 -8.95
CA MET A 91 -5.83 27.80 -8.55
C MET A 91 -7.17 28.05 -7.87
N HIS A 92 -8.03 27.03 -7.93
CA HIS A 92 -9.22 26.82 -7.11
C HIS A 92 -8.98 25.63 -6.18
N LEU A 93 -9.63 25.66 -5.02
CA LEU A 93 -9.64 24.55 -4.08
C LEU A 93 -11.06 24.33 -3.56
N PHE A 94 -11.51 23.08 -3.70
CA PHE A 94 -12.78 22.60 -3.19
C PHE A 94 -12.53 21.50 -2.17
N LEU A 95 -13.39 21.46 -1.15
CA LEU A 95 -13.44 20.37 -0.17
C LEU A 95 -14.82 19.72 -0.21
N GLY A 96 -14.89 18.45 0.16
CA GLY A 96 -16.12 17.68 0.26
C GLY A 96 -15.85 16.32 0.89
N THR A 97 -16.85 15.44 0.85
CA THR A 97 -16.70 14.02 1.17
C THR A 97 -16.84 13.17 -0.09
N LEU A 98 -16.17 12.01 -0.14
CA LEU A 98 -16.43 11.00 -1.16
C LEU A 98 -17.75 10.26 -0.84
N PRO A 99 -18.61 9.97 -1.84
CA PRO A 99 -19.79 9.12 -1.64
C PRO A 99 -19.45 7.62 -1.53
N SER A 100 -18.20 7.24 -1.78
CA SER A 100 -17.68 5.86 -1.81
C SER A 100 -16.34 5.76 -1.10
N LEU A 101 -15.79 4.55 -0.97
CA LEU A 101 -14.46 4.36 -0.39
C LEU A 101 -13.37 4.85 -1.36
N VAL A 102 -12.18 5.17 -0.82
CA VAL A 102 -11.03 5.58 -1.64
C VAL A 102 -10.57 4.49 -2.61
N THR A 103 -10.79 3.22 -2.27
CA THR A 103 -10.54 2.08 -3.18
C THR A 103 -11.51 2.01 -4.36
N GLU A 104 -12.56 2.82 -4.35
CA GLU A 104 -13.60 2.91 -5.37
C GLU A 104 -13.60 4.29 -6.07
N LEU A 105 -12.48 5.03 -5.99
CA LEU A 105 -12.30 6.28 -6.73
C LEU A 105 -12.63 6.09 -8.21
N HIS A 106 -13.50 6.94 -8.73
CA HIS A 106 -13.97 6.87 -10.10
C HIS A 106 -13.15 7.80 -11.00
N PRO A 107 -12.83 7.42 -12.26
CA PRO A 107 -12.11 8.30 -13.17
C PRO A 107 -12.91 9.56 -13.55
N GLU A 108 -14.24 9.50 -13.58
CA GLU A 108 -15.09 10.70 -13.73
C GLU A 108 -15.11 11.53 -12.44
N PHE A 109 -14.58 12.76 -12.48
CA PHE A 109 -14.47 13.66 -11.32
C PHE A 109 -15.81 13.92 -10.63
N ALA A 110 -16.89 14.04 -11.38
CA ALA A 110 -18.22 14.34 -10.83
C ALA A 110 -18.75 13.24 -9.91
N ARG A 111 -18.39 11.97 -10.15
CA ARG A 111 -18.87 10.83 -9.34
C ARG A 111 -18.21 10.75 -7.96
N ASN A 112 -17.09 11.42 -7.78
CA ASN A 112 -16.37 11.47 -6.52
C ASN A 112 -16.89 12.59 -5.60
N ARG A 113 -17.84 13.41 -6.01
CA ARG A 113 -18.30 14.55 -5.21
C ARG A 113 -19.50 14.17 -4.34
N GLY A 114 -19.33 14.28 -3.03
CA GLY A 114 -20.40 14.22 -2.06
C GLY A 114 -21.30 15.45 -2.10
N ALA A 115 -22.40 15.38 -1.34
CA ALA A 115 -23.41 16.44 -1.29
C ALA A 115 -22.91 17.76 -0.67
N ASP A 116 -21.80 17.71 0.08
CA ASP A 116 -21.15 18.82 0.77
C ASP A 116 -20.01 19.48 -0.03
N TYR A 117 -19.82 19.10 -1.30
CA TYR A 117 -18.78 19.66 -2.16
C TYR A 117 -18.87 21.19 -2.28
N THR A 118 -17.85 21.87 -1.78
CA THR A 118 -17.86 23.32 -1.54
C THR A 118 -16.58 23.97 -2.04
N ASP A 119 -16.69 25.10 -2.73
CA ASP A 119 -15.55 25.99 -3.00
C ASP A 119 -15.15 26.68 -1.69
N VAL A 120 -13.93 26.42 -1.23
CA VAL A 120 -13.41 26.92 0.05
C VAL A 120 -12.35 28.01 -0.12
N PHE A 121 -11.86 28.22 -1.34
CA PHE A 121 -10.71 29.08 -1.62
C PHE A 121 -10.95 30.07 -2.76
N GLY A 122 -11.91 29.84 -3.64
CA GLY A 122 -12.10 30.61 -4.86
C GLY A 122 -10.90 30.54 -5.83
N CYS A 123 -11.02 31.21 -6.97
CA CYS A 123 -9.89 31.38 -7.90
C CYS A 123 -8.93 32.45 -7.37
N ARG A 124 -7.67 32.10 -7.10
CA ARG A 124 -6.64 33.11 -6.82
C ARG A 124 -5.23 32.63 -7.16
N PHE A 125 -4.32 33.59 -7.25
CA PHE A 125 -2.90 33.30 -7.32
C PHE A 125 -2.33 32.92 -5.96
N ILE A 126 -1.47 31.92 -5.94
CA ILE A 126 -0.61 31.58 -4.80
C ILE A 126 0.85 31.55 -5.25
N ASP A 127 1.74 31.95 -4.34
CA ASP A 127 3.19 31.85 -4.55
C ASP A 127 3.68 30.60 -3.83
N LEU A 128 4.09 29.59 -4.60
CA LEU A 128 4.75 28.41 -4.07
C LEU A 128 6.19 28.79 -3.70
N PRO A 129 6.63 28.54 -2.45
CA PRO A 129 7.98 28.85 -2.02
C PRO A 129 8.98 27.99 -2.78
N GLY A 130 10.10 28.58 -3.17
CA GLY A 130 11.27 27.82 -3.58
C GLY A 130 11.82 27.01 -2.42
N LYS A 131 12.46 25.89 -2.72
CA LYS A 131 13.04 25.00 -1.71
C LYS A 131 14.36 24.47 -2.22
N ALA A 132 15.41 24.67 -1.42
CA ALA A 132 16.65 23.89 -1.57
C ALA A 132 16.43 22.49 -1.01
N SER A 133 17.00 21.47 -1.65
CA SER A 133 16.98 20.10 -1.13
C SER A 133 17.53 20.07 0.29
N LEU A 134 16.71 19.63 1.24
CA LEU A 134 17.07 19.53 2.66
C LEU A 134 16.66 18.14 3.17
N PRO A 135 17.51 17.46 3.96
CA PRO A 135 17.17 16.14 4.47
C PRO A 135 15.87 16.19 5.29
N SER A 136 14.90 15.36 4.88
CA SER A 136 13.66 14.98 5.58
C SER A 136 13.07 16.06 6.50
N GLN A 137 12.75 17.24 5.97
CA GLN A 137 12.04 18.25 6.74
C GLN A 137 10.54 17.96 6.76
N VAL A 138 9.98 17.81 7.96
CA VAL A 138 8.56 17.55 8.22
C VAL A 138 7.71 18.84 8.15
N SER A 139 8.23 19.92 7.54
CA SER A 139 7.55 21.23 7.51
C SER A 139 6.52 21.31 6.37
N PHE A 140 5.46 22.10 6.58
CA PHE A 140 4.40 22.34 5.60
C PHE A 140 4.37 23.81 5.16
N PRO A 141 5.34 24.26 4.35
CA PRO A 141 5.51 25.67 4.01
C PRO A 141 4.46 26.21 3.02
N VAL A 142 3.79 25.34 2.25
CA VAL A 142 2.76 25.76 1.28
C VAL A 142 1.43 25.85 2.01
N ARG A 143 1.11 27.01 2.59
CA ARG A 143 -0.13 27.21 3.37
C ARG A 143 -1.23 27.87 2.55
N LEU A 144 -2.43 27.29 2.60
CA LEU A 144 -3.63 27.71 1.88
C LEU A 144 -4.76 28.01 2.88
N PRO A 145 -4.81 29.23 3.44
CA PRO A 145 -5.89 29.61 4.35
C PRO A 145 -7.21 29.66 3.57
N LEU A 146 -8.21 28.95 4.07
CA LEU A 146 -9.52 28.86 3.43
C LEU A 146 -10.27 30.18 3.63
N THR A 147 -10.92 30.67 2.56
CA THR A 147 -11.88 31.78 2.70
C THR A 147 -13.19 31.37 3.31
N ARG A 148 -13.51 30.08 3.23
CA ARG A 148 -14.67 29.48 3.89
C ARG A 148 -14.20 28.22 4.60
N SER A 149 -14.35 28.19 5.92
CA SER A 149 -14.09 26.99 6.70
C SER A 149 -14.98 25.83 6.26
N PHE A 150 -14.47 24.61 6.37
CA PHE A 150 -15.16 23.40 5.94
C PHE A 150 -15.43 22.48 7.13
N GLN A 151 -16.70 22.13 7.34
CA GLN A 151 -17.11 21.19 8.37
C GLN A 151 -16.93 19.77 7.84
N TYR A 152 -15.98 19.02 8.39
CA TYR A 152 -15.73 17.64 8.00
C TYR A 152 -16.16 16.68 9.13
N ASP A 153 -16.95 15.67 8.79
CA ASP A 153 -17.29 14.55 9.66
C ASP A 153 -16.80 13.23 9.03
N PRO A 154 -15.81 12.53 9.62
CA PRO A 154 -15.31 11.27 9.10
C PRO A 154 -16.37 10.16 9.02
N LYS A 155 -17.52 10.31 9.71
CA LYS A 155 -18.64 9.36 9.61
C LYS A 155 -19.42 9.47 8.28
N VAL A 156 -19.31 10.60 7.58
CA VAL A 156 -20.02 10.82 6.32
C VAL A 156 -19.29 10.14 5.16
N GLY A 157 -17.96 10.19 5.15
CA GLY A 157 -17.14 9.56 4.13
C GLY A 157 -15.70 10.09 4.14
N PRO A 158 -14.82 9.57 3.26
CA PRO A 158 -13.46 10.08 3.10
C PRO A 158 -13.44 11.57 2.76
N LEU A 159 -12.43 12.29 3.25
CA LEU A 159 -12.19 13.68 2.87
C LEU A 159 -11.77 13.75 1.40
N LEU A 160 -12.48 14.54 0.60
CA LEU A 160 -12.13 14.89 -0.77
C LEU A 160 -11.55 16.31 -0.83
N CYS A 161 -10.39 16.44 -1.46
CA CYS A 161 -9.74 17.70 -1.78
C CYS A 161 -9.57 17.81 -3.29
N GLU A 162 -10.28 18.72 -3.95
CA GLU A 162 -10.15 18.97 -5.39
C GLU A 162 -9.42 20.28 -5.65
N ILE A 163 -8.30 20.20 -6.38
CA ILE A 163 -7.51 21.33 -6.83
C ILE A 163 -7.68 21.48 -8.34
N GLY A 164 -8.13 22.65 -8.76
CA GLY A 164 -8.15 23.06 -10.16
C GLY A 164 -7.09 24.13 -10.40
N ILE A 165 -6.08 23.85 -11.19
CA ILE A 165 -5.05 24.82 -11.62
C ILE A 165 -5.47 25.37 -12.98
N ALA A 166 -5.77 26.67 -13.02
CA ALA A 166 -6.09 27.38 -14.25
C ALA A 166 -4.82 27.73 -15.04
N ASP A 167 -3.75 28.10 -14.32
CA ASP A 167 -2.46 28.47 -14.91
C ASP A 167 -1.30 28.13 -13.97
N GLN A 168 -0.20 27.60 -14.52
CA GLN A 168 1.05 27.38 -13.80
C GLN A 168 2.26 27.45 -14.76
N PRO A 169 3.33 28.16 -14.40
CA PRO A 169 4.58 28.13 -15.16
C PRO A 169 5.17 26.73 -15.27
N THR A 170 5.92 26.49 -16.36
CA THR A 170 6.75 25.31 -16.53
C THR A 170 7.75 25.17 -15.39
N GLY A 171 8.02 23.93 -14.98
CA GLY A 171 8.93 23.63 -13.87
C GLY A 171 8.30 22.63 -12.92
N ALA A 172 9.14 21.70 -12.44
CA ALA A 172 8.74 20.74 -11.43
C ALA A 172 8.43 21.46 -10.10
N TYR A 173 7.53 20.87 -9.33
CA TYR A 173 7.29 21.23 -7.94
C TYR A 173 6.83 19.94 -7.26
N GLN A 174 7.80 19.21 -6.73
CA GLN A 174 7.55 17.90 -6.16
C GLN A 174 6.99 18.07 -4.75
N LEU A 175 5.78 17.57 -4.55
CA LEU A 175 5.22 17.38 -3.23
C LEU A 175 5.68 16.04 -2.68
N ASP A 176 5.89 16.04 -1.37
CA ASP A 176 6.02 14.83 -0.61
C ASP A 176 4.72 14.03 -0.72
N ALA A 177 4.83 12.74 -1.01
CA ALA A 177 3.69 11.90 -1.28
C ALA A 177 3.79 10.56 -0.58
N THR A 178 2.63 10.03 -0.29
CA THR A 178 2.51 8.60 -0.04
C THR A 178 2.82 7.85 -1.33
N GLY A 179 3.65 6.83 -1.21
CA GLY A 179 3.99 5.88 -2.25
C GLY A 179 3.59 4.47 -1.82
N VAL A 180 3.67 3.53 -2.77
CA VAL A 180 3.45 2.13 -2.46
C VAL A 180 4.57 1.64 -1.54
N CYS A 181 4.16 1.03 -0.43
CA CYS A 181 5.02 0.37 0.54
C CYS A 181 5.95 -0.69 -0.09
N SER A 182 7.04 -0.98 0.62
CA SER A 182 7.92 -2.12 0.34
C SER A 182 7.41 -3.37 1.06
N SER A 183 7.34 -4.50 0.36
CA SER A 183 7.04 -5.82 0.91
C SER A 183 8.25 -6.75 0.71
N PRO A 184 9.35 -6.54 1.45
CA PRO A 184 10.53 -7.39 1.28
C PRO A 184 10.20 -8.84 1.64
N VAL A 185 10.79 -9.76 0.90
CA VAL A 185 10.75 -11.19 1.23
C VAL A 185 11.76 -11.46 2.33
N GLU A 186 11.28 -11.93 3.48
CA GLU A 186 12.16 -12.27 4.60
C GLU A 186 12.19 -13.78 4.81
N TYR A 187 13.35 -14.39 4.56
CA TYR A 187 13.54 -15.82 4.77
C TYR A 187 13.79 -16.13 6.24
N TYR A 188 13.17 -17.19 6.73
CA TYR A 188 13.30 -17.63 8.12
C TYR A 188 13.32 -19.16 8.23
N GLY A 189 13.58 -19.67 9.43
CA GLY A 189 13.72 -21.11 9.68
C GLY A 189 15.01 -21.71 9.09
N PRO A 190 15.17 -23.04 9.23
CA PRO A 190 16.28 -23.78 8.65
C PRO A 190 16.34 -23.63 7.12
N PRO A 191 17.52 -23.84 6.51
CA PRO A 191 17.64 -23.93 5.05
C PRO A 191 16.69 -24.97 4.45
N GLY A 192 16.33 -24.78 3.18
CA GLY A 192 15.64 -25.82 2.41
C GLY A 192 16.52 -27.07 2.22
N CYS A 193 15.89 -28.18 1.83
CA CYS A 193 16.56 -29.40 1.45
C CYS A 193 16.46 -29.64 -0.07
N GLY A 194 17.36 -30.46 -0.61
CA GLY A 194 17.43 -30.83 -2.03
C GLY A 194 18.02 -32.24 -2.18
N PRO A 195 18.06 -32.80 -3.39
CA PRO A 195 18.71 -34.08 -3.62
C PRO A 195 20.21 -34.01 -3.38
N GLN A 196 20.84 -35.15 -3.11
CA GLN A 196 22.28 -35.23 -2.87
C GLN A 196 23.04 -34.70 -4.11
N ASN A 197 23.76 -33.59 -3.95
CA ASN A 197 24.48 -32.83 -5.00
C ASN A 197 23.60 -32.06 -6.00
N GLY A 198 22.29 -31.91 -5.76
CA GLY A 198 21.45 -31.04 -6.59
C GLY A 198 21.16 -29.69 -5.95
N PRO A 199 20.50 -28.79 -6.70
CA PRO A 199 20.09 -27.50 -6.17
C PRO A 199 19.02 -27.68 -5.09
N VAL A 200 19.03 -26.78 -4.11
CA VAL A 200 17.98 -26.70 -3.09
C VAL A 200 16.73 -26.10 -3.72
N LEU A 201 15.55 -26.60 -3.32
CA LEU A 201 14.27 -26.03 -3.75
C LEU A 201 14.18 -24.58 -3.29
N GLU A 202 13.79 -23.68 -4.19
CA GLU A 202 13.66 -22.26 -3.89
C GLU A 202 12.21 -21.80 -4.01
N LEU A 203 11.82 -20.87 -3.12
CA LEU A 203 10.57 -20.15 -3.20
C LEU A 203 10.87 -18.66 -3.31
N GLN A 204 10.49 -18.06 -4.43
CA GLN A 204 10.77 -16.66 -4.75
C GLN A 204 9.46 -15.87 -4.83
N SER A 205 9.45 -14.62 -4.39
CA SER A 205 8.34 -13.72 -4.68
C SER A 205 8.56 -13.05 -6.04
N MET A 206 7.63 -13.25 -6.96
CA MET A 206 7.60 -12.52 -8.24
C MET A 206 6.90 -11.16 -8.09
N THR A 207 6.17 -10.97 -7.00
CA THR A 207 5.53 -9.70 -6.64
C THR A 207 6.46 -8.90 -5.72
N GLN A 208 6.91 -7.73 -6.17
CA GLN A 208 7.78 -6.84 -5.37
C GLN A 208 7.01 -6.08 -4.28
N GLN A 209 5.72 -5.81 -4.52
CA GLN A 209 4.86 -5.07 -3.60
C GLN A 209 3.56 -5.85 -3.39
N ILE A 210 3.38 -6.36 -2.18
CA ILE A 210 2.23 -7.18 -1.84
C ILE A 210 1.16 -6.23 -1.32
N VAL A 211 0.28 -5.83 -2.23
CA VAL A 211 -0.81 -4.88 -1.96
C VAL A 211 -2.13 -5.65 -1.90
N TRP A 212 -2.96 -5.40 -0.88
CA TRP A 212 -4.29 -5.99 -0.83
C TRP A 212 -5.11 -5.65 -2.09
N GLY A 213 -5.96 -6.56 -2.54
CA GLY A 213 -6.71 -6.39 -3.78
C GLY A 213 -5.96 -6.73 -5.07
N ASN A 214 -4.64 -6.91 -5.01
CA ASN A 214 -3.80 -7.32 -6.12
C ASN A 214 -3.37 -8.79 -5.98
N PRO A 215 -3.05 -9.46 -7.10
CA PRO A 215 -2.52 -10.81 -7.07
C PRO A 215 -1.09 -10.82 -6.50
N VAL A 216 -0.83 -11.80 -5.62
CA VAL A 216 0.51 -12.19 -5.18
C VAL A 216 0.94 -13.39 -6.00
N VAL A 217 2.15 -13.33 -6.56
CA VAL A 217 2.72 -14.44 -7.33
C VAL A 217 3.99 -14.93 -6.65
N LEU A 218 3.99 -16.20 -6.25
CA LEU A 218 5.17 -16.90 -5.78
C LEU A 218 5.61 -17.93 -6.81
N ARG A 219 6.92 -18.09 -6.95
CA ARG A 219 7.55 -19.01 -7.88
C ARG A 219 8.33 -20.05 -7.11
N VAL A 220 8.02 -21.32 -7.37
CA VAL A 220 8.90 -22.43 -7.01
C VAL A 220 9.95 -22.55 -8.11
N ALA A 221 11.22 -22.62 -7.72
CA ALA A 221 12.36 -22.82 -8.61
C ALA A 221 13.21 -24.00 -8.13
N ASN A 222 14.02 -24.55 -9.03
CA ASN A 222 14.87 -25.73 -8.80
C ASN A 222 14.09 -27.01 -8.45
N ALA A 223 12.81 -27.10 -8.82
CA ALA A 223 12.10 -28.37 -8.76
C ALA A 223 12.56 -29.29 -9.89
N LYS A 224 12.48 -30.61 -9.70
CA LYS A 224 12.70 -31.55 -10.80
C LYS A 224 11.69 -31.29 -11.93
N PRO A 225 12.08 -31.35 -13.22
CA PRO A 225 11.14 -31.16 -14.32
C PRO A 225 9.93 -32.09 -14.21
N SER A 226 8.72 -31.54 -14.39
CA SER A 226 7.44 -32.26 -14.21
C SER A 226 7.17 -32.80 -12.79
N ALA A 227 7.94 -32.39 -11.78
CA ALA A 227 7.63 -32.72 -10.39
C ALA A 227 6.31 -32.05 -9.97
N LEU A 228 5.54 -32.74 -9.15
CA LEU A 228 4.44 -32.12 -8.43
C LEU A 228 5.04 -31.23 -7.34
N THR A 229 4.59 -29.98 -7.31
CA THR A 229 5.01 -28.98 -6.34
C THR A 229 3.80 -28.52 -5.55
N TYR A 230 4.06 -28.04 -4.34
CA TYR A 230 3.10 -27.42 -3.43
C TYR A 230 3.70 -26.12 -2.91
N VAL A 231 2.86 -25.12 -2.69
CA VAL A 231 3.24 -23.98 -1.83
C VAL A 231 2.31 -23.99 -0.63
N PHE A 232 2.87 -24.21 0.55
CA PHE A 232 2.17 -24.08 1.81
C PHE A 232 2.05 -22.62 2.17
N LEU A 233 0.82 -22.15 2.37
CA LEU A 233 0.52 -20.81 2.88
C LEU A 233 0.03 -20.91 4.32
N GLY A 234 0.56 -20.02 5.17
CA GLY A 234 0.26 -19.95 6.59
C GLY A 234 0.21 -18.53 7.13
N LEU A 235 -0.18 -18.42 8.40
CA LEU A 235 -0.21 -17.17 9.18
C LEU A 235 0.80 -17.18 10.34
N GLN A 236 1.59 -18.24 10.44
CA GLN A 236 2.53 -18.46 11.55
C GLN A 236 3.79 -19.14 11.03
N GLY A 237 4.95 -18.67 11.52
CA GLY A 237 6.27 -19.24 11.25
C GLY A 237 6.98 -19.85 12.47
N SER A 238 6.34 -19.81 13.64
CA SER A 238 6.88 -20.33 14.91
C SER A 238 5.75 -20.77 15.84
N GLY A 239 6.09 -21.46 16.93
CA GLY A 239 5.13 -21.95 17.92
C GLY A 239 4.60 -23.34 17.56
N THR A 240 3.31 -23.59 17.82
CA THR A 240 2.70 -24.91 17.60
C THR A 240 1.53 -24.80 16.64
N TRP A 241 1.58 -25.53 15.53
CA TRP A 241 0.50 -25.65 14.56
C TRP A 241 -0.17 -27.02 14.69
N ARG A 242 -1.41 -27.06 15.20
CA ARG A 242 -2.17 -28.32 15.42
C ARG A 242 -1.40 -29.38 16.23
N GLY A 243 -0.67 -28.94 17.25
CA GLY A 243 0.16 -29.82 18.09
C GLY A 243 1.58 -30.06 17.54
N ILE A 244 1.88 -29.63 16.31
CA ILE A 244 3.20 -29.79 15.69
C ILE A 244 4.05 -28.53 15.96
N PRO A 245 5.23 -28.65 16.61
CA PRO A 245 6.12 -27.50 16.80
C PRO A 245 6.71 -27.02 15.47
N LEU A 246 6.80 -25.71 15.29
CA LEU A 246 7.43 -25.08 14.13
C LEU A 246 8.77 -24.43 14.54
N PRO A 247 9.87 -24.71 13.83
CA PRO A 247 9.98 -25.63 12.70
C PRO A 247 9.89 -27.11 13.12
N PHE A 248 9.21 -27.93 12.32
CA PHE A 248 9.12 -29.37 12.49
C PHE A 248 10.19 -30.08 11.65
N ASP A 249 11.03 -30.88 12.29
CA ASP A 249 12.01 -31.73 11.59
C ASP A 249 11.31 -32.93 10.94
N ALA A 250 11.38 -33.01 9.61
CA ALA A 250 10.74 -34.06 8.84
C ALA A 250 11.57 -35.36 8.76
N SER A 251 12.72 -35.43 9.45
CA SER A 251 13.52 -36.67 9.57
C SER A 251 12.70 -37.82 10.14
N VAL A 252 11.79 -37.54 11.07
CA VAL A 252 10.90 -38.53 11.71
C VAL A 252 9.89 -39.17 10.74
N ILE A 253 9.64 -38.55 9.59
CA ILE A 253 8.80 -39.09 8.52
C ILE A 253 9.60 -39.46 7.26
N GLY A 254 10.92 -39.59 7.37
CA GLY A 254 11.78 -40.07 6.28
C GLY A 254 12.28 -38.98 5.32
N ALA A 255 12.19 -37.70 5.70
CA ALA A 255 12.78 -36.58 4.95
C ALA A 255 13.89 -35.88 5.75
N PRO A 256 15.02 -36.55 6.05
CA PRO A 256 16.14 -35.95 6.77
C PRO A 256 16.63 -34.66 6.10
N GLY A 257 16.88 -33.64 6.92
CA GLY A 257 17.34 -32.32 6.48
C GLY A 257 16.22 -31.39 5.97
N CYS A 258 15.00 -31.91 5.81
CA CYS A 258 13.84 -31.11 5.44
C CYS A 258 13.07 -30.67 6.68
N PHE A 259 12.51 -29.46 6.63
CA PHE A 259 11.72 -28.91 7.72
C PHE A 259 10.39 -28.36 7.21
N LEU A 260 9.34 -28.48 8.02
CA LEU A 260 8.12 -27.69 7.88
C LEU A 260 8.21 -26.47 8.81
N SER A 261 8.38 -25.28 8.24
CA SER A 261 8.62 -24.04 8.99
C SER A 261 7.44 -23.06 8.93
N THR A 262 6.31 -23.46 8.36
CA THR A 262 5.12 -22.63 8.31
C THR A 262 3.88 -23.45 8.66
N SER A 263 2.89 -22.79 9.25
CA SER A 263 1.55 -23.36 9.36
C SER A 263 0.96 -23.59 7.97
N VAL A 264 0.12 -24.62 7.81
CA VAL A 264 -0.53 -24.91 6.54
C VAL A 264 -2.02 -24.63 6.66
N ILE A 265 -2.45 -23.55 6.01
CA ILE A 265 -3.86 -23.19 5.84
C ILE A 265 -4.29 -23.56 4.42
N GLU A 266 -3.44 -23.29 3.44
CA GLU A 266 -3.65 -23.66 2.04
C GLU A 266 -2.40 -24.33 1.47
N ALA A 267 -2.60 -25.25 0.53
CA ALA A 267 -1.53 -25.96 -0.16
C ALA A 267 -1.90 -26.19 -1.63
N PRO A 268 -2.02 -25.13 -2.46
CA PRO A 268 -2.21 -25.31 -3.89
C PRO A 268 -1.06 -26.13 -4.48
N ARG A 269 -1.37 -26.84 -5.57
CA ARG A 269 -0.43 -27.72 -6.26
C ARG A 269 -0.31 -27.37 -7.74
N ARG A 270 0.91 -27.47 -8.27
CA ARG A 270 1.24 -27.28 -9.69
C ARG A 270 2.31 -28.27 -10.10
N PHE A 271 2.33 -28.67 -11.36
CA PHE A 271 3.49 -29.36 -11.92
C PHE A 271 4.55 -28.33 -12.33
N ALA A 272 5.81 -28.59 -11.99
CA ALA A 272 6.93 -27.82 -12.49
C ALA A 272 7.09 -28.03 -14.01
N ASN A 273 7.42 -26.97 -14.74
CA ASN A 273 7.68 -27.06 -16.17
C ASN A 273 9.02 -27.75 -16.49
N GLY A 274 9.40 -27.81 -17.77
CA GLY A 274 10.67 -28.41 -18.20
C GLY A 274 11.93 -27.76 -17.62
N MET A 275 11.83 -26.53 -17.09
CA MET A 275 12.91 -25.79 -16.44
C MET A 275 12.88 -25.90 -14.91
N GLY A 276 11.96 -26.69 -14.34
CA GLY A 276 11.84 -26.82 -12.88
C GLY A 276 11.16 -25.63 -12.20
N LEU A 277 10.35 -24.86 -12.94
CA LEU A 277 9.63 -23.69 -12.42
C LEU A 277 8.12 -23.97 -12.29
N ALA A 278 7.50 -23.48 -11.24
CA ALA A 278 6.04 -23.44 -11.08
C ALA A 278 5.58 -22.12 -10.44
N ASP A 279 4.60 -21.46 -11.07
CA ASP A 279 4.04 -20.19 -10.60
C ASP A 279 2.71 -20.39 -9.88
N TYR A 280 2.57 -19.71 -8.75
CA TYR A 280 1.40 -19.75 -7.87
C TYR A 280 0.88 -18.33 -7.67
N GLY A 281 -0.36 -18.08 -8.07
CA GLY A 281 -1.02 -16.79 -7.94
C GLY A 281 -2.18 -16.86 -6.95
N TRP A 282 -2.28 -15.87 -6.06
CA TRP A 282 -3.40 -15.69 -5.13
C TRP A 282 -3.91 -14.27 -5.17
N ASN A 283 -5.22 -14.10 -5.25
CA ASN A 283 -5.83 -12.78 -5.14
C ASN A 283 -6.03 -12.42 -3.67
N LEU A 284 -5.36 -11.36 -3.21
CA LEU A 284 -5.65 -10.81 -1.89
C LEU A 284 -7.01 -10.10 -1.91
N PRO A 285 -7.87 -10.31 -0.91
CA PRO A 285 -9.09 -9.51 -0.75
C PRO A 285 -8.78 -8.01 -0.76
N ARG A 286 -9.68 -7.19 -1.33
CA ARG A 286 -9.62 -5.73 -1.28
C ARG A 286 -10.02 -5.22 0.10
N SER A 287 -9.17 -5.44 1.09
CA SER A 287 -9.43 -5.04 2.48
C SER A 287 -8.20 -4.41 3.12
N THR A 288 -8.38 -3.20 3.65
CA THR A 288 -7.34 -2.49 4.43
C THR A 288 -6.96 -3.22 5.71
N LEU A 289 -7.79 -4.14 6.19
CA LEU A 289 -7.49 -5.00 7.35
C LEU A 289 -6.31 -5.94 7.12
N LEU A 290 -5.94 -6.19 5.86
CA LEU A 290 -4.75 -6.98 5.54
C LEU A 290 -3.46 -6.16 5.65
N ARG A 291 -3.52 -4.84 5.86
CA ARG A 291 -2.32 -4.01 6.04
C ARG A 291 -1.51 -4.50 7.24
N GLY A 292 -0.24 -4.82 6.99
CA GLY A 292 0.68 -5.31 8.01
C GLY A 292 0.52 -6.79 8.33
N ALA A 293 -0.46 -7.49 7.76
CA ALA A 293 -0.60 -8.93 7.92
C ALA A 293 0.62 -9.65 7.33
N GLU A 294 1.11 -10.69 8.00
CA GLU A 294 2.21 -11.51 7.51
C GLU A 294 1.66 -12.79 6.88
N ILE A 295 2.00 -13.01 5.61
CA ILE A 295 1.78 -14.27 4.91
C ILE A 295 3.07 -15.06 5.01
N HIS A 296 2.97 -16.27 5.54
CA HIS A 296 4.09 -17.20 5.55
C HIS A 296 3.93 -18.19 4.40
N ALA A 297 5.03 -18.50 3.73
CA ALA A 297 5.02 -19.42 2.61
C ALA A 297 6.24 -20.35 2.62
N GLN A 298 6.04 -21.60 2.20
CA GLN A 298 7.11 -22.58 2.00
C GLN A 298 6.75 -23.50 0.84
N ALA A 299 7.71 -23.80 -0.03
CA ALA A 299 7.49 -24.75 -1.11
C ALA A 299 7.87 -26.17 -0.69
N ILE A 300 7.16 -27.16 -1.24
CA ILE A 300 7.52 -28.57 -1.22
C ILE A 300 7.44 -29.12 -2.65
N ALA A 301 8.32 -30.03 -3.02
CA ALA A 301 8.27 -30.71 -4.31
C ALA A 301 8.60 -32.20 -4.17
N ASP A 302 7.99 -33.00 -5.03
CA ASP A 302 8.27 -34.43 -5.12
C ASP A 302 9.63 -34.65 -5.80
N ASP A 303 10.57 -35.27 -5.09
CA ASP A 303 11.85 -35.74 -5.60
C ASP A 303 12.21 -37.10 -4.96
N PRO A 304 11.88 -38.22 -5.63
CA PRO A 304 12.16 -39.57 -5.13
C PRO A 304 13.64 -39.87 -4.90
N THR A 305 14.55 -39.04 -5.41
CA THR A 305 16.01 -39.24 -5.27
C THR A 305 16.60 -38.50 -4.07
N ALA A 306 15.83 -37.62 -3.43
CA ALA A 306 16.36 -36.77 -2.37
C ALA A 306 16.45 -37.48 -1.00
N ASN A 307 15.44 -38.27 -0.65
CA ASN A 307 15.35 -38.99 0.62
C ASN A 307 14.26 -40.08 0.57
N PRO A 308 14.15 -40.96 1.60
CA PRO A 308 13.13 -42.01 1.63
C PRO A 308 11.68 -41.56 1.46
N LEU A 309 11.32 -40.35 1.93
CA LEU A 309 9.97 -39.79 1.71
C LEU A 309 9.76 -39.31 0.26
N GLY A 310 10.84 -39.03 -0.46
CA GLY A 310 10.80 -38.53 -1.83
C GLY A 310 10.33 -37.08 -1.92
N ALA A 311 10.65 -36.25 -0.92
CA ALA A 311 10.20 -34.86 -0.86
C ALA A 311 11.34 -33.90 -0.55
N VAL A 312 11.34 -32.74 -1.19
CA VAL A 312 12.24 -31.61 -0.90
C VAL A 312 11.44 -30.38 -0.49
N SER A 313 12.01 -29.51 0.32
CA SER A 313 11.35 -28.28 0.77
C SER A 313 12.26 -27.06 0.61
N SER A 314 11.65 -25.91 0.35
CA SER A 314 12.38 -24.65 0.33
C SER A 314 12.63 -24.14 1.74
N ARG A 315 13.50 -23.14 1.87
CA ARG A 315 13.46 -22.27 3.05
C ARG A 315 12.11 -21.56 3.09
N ALA A 316 11.54 -21.39 4.28
CA ALA A 316 10.31 -20.62 4.42
C ALA A 316 10.60 -19.13 4.28
N CYS A 317 9.62 -18.38 3.77
CA CYS A 317 9.67 -16.93 3.73
C CYS A 317 8.40 -16.35 4.35
N ARG A 318 8.53 -15.14 4.88
CA ARG A 318 7.40 -14.30 5.27
C ARG A 318 7.35 -13.08 4.36
N LEU A 319 6.13 -12.67 4.11
CA LEU A 319 5.75 -11.63 3.19
C LEU A 319 4.79 -10.73 3.94
N ARG A 320 5.19 -9.49 4.21
CA ARG A 320 4.26 -8.54 4.80
C ARG A 320 3.35 -8.01 3.70
N VAL A 321 2.05 -8.26 3.84
CA VAL A 321 1.04 -7.54 3.08
C VAL A 321 1.18 -6.09 3.47
N CYS A 322 1.77 -5.35 2.58
CA CYS A 322 1.75 -3.94 2.69
C CYS A 322 0.46 -3.49 2.00
N GLY A 323 0.16 -2.21 1.99
CA GLY A 323 -0.61 -1.77 0.87
C GLY A 323 -0.69 -0.29 0.79
N MET A 324 -1.48 0.12 -0.16
CA MET A 324 -1.73 1.50 -0.48
C MET A 324 -2.09 2.24 0.80
N GLU A 325 -1.43 3.36 1.10
CA GLU A 325 -1.98 4.26 2.11
C GLU A 325 -3.46 4.52 1.77
N PRO A 326 -4.35 4.76 2.75
CA PRO A 326 -5.78 4.77 2.54
C PRO A 326 -6.18 6.12 1.92
N VAL A 327 -5.52 6.43 0.82
CA VAL A 327 -5.54 7.65 0.05
C VAL A 327 -5.51 7.29 -1.44
N GLY A 328 -5.89 8.24 -2.26
CA GLY A 328 -5.80 8.09 -3.70
C GLY A 328 -6.08 9.40 -4.37
N ARG A 329 -5.93 9.41 -5.69
CA ARG A 329 -6.21 10.60 -6.48
C ARG A 329 -6.73 10.26 -7.86
N VAL A 330 -7.38 11.27 -8.45
CA VAL A 330 -7.79 11.29 -9.84
C VAL A 330 -7.27 12.57 -10.44
N PHE A 331 -6.52 12.53 -11.54
CA PHE A 331 -5.99 13.75 -12.16
C PHE A 331 -6.04 13.72 -13.68
N ALA A 332 -6.14 14.91 -14.27
CA ALA A 332 -6.15 15.10 -15.70
C ALA A 332 -5.50 16.43 -16.08
N ASN A 333 -4.87 16.46 -17.26
CA ASN A 333 -4.47 17.71 -17.88
C ASN A 333 -5.75 18.46 -18.33
N GLY A 334 -5.80 19.78 -18.13
CA GLY A 334 -6.95 20.64 -18.41
C GLY A 334 -7.91 20.79 -17.23
N LEU A 335 -8.35 22.02 -16.97
CA LEU A 335 -9.28 22.35 -15.88
C LEU A 335 -10.69 21.78 -16.14
N ASP A 336 -11.11 21.74 -17.40
CA ASP A 336 -12.44 21.28 -17.84
C ASP A 336 -12.53 19.77 -18.03
N SER A 337 -11.45 19.03 -17.77
CA SER A 337 -11.44 17.57 -17.89
C SER A 337 -12.48 16.94 -16.97
N THR A 338 -13.29 16.05 -17.55
CA THR A 338 -14.36 15.31 -16.86
C THR A 338 -13.92 13.94 -16.39
N VAL A 339 -12.85 13.40 -16.98
CA VAL A 339 -12.27 12.09 -16.70
C VAL A 339 -10.77 12.23 -16.45
N GLY A 340 -10.23 11.52 -15.47
CA GLY A 340 -8.80 11.50 -15.16
C GLY A 340 -8.24 10.10 -14.92
N ALA A 341 -6.93 10.03 -14.77
CA ALA A 341 -6.21 8.83 -14.37
C ALA A 341 -6.39 8.62 -12.86
N VAL A 342 -6.76 7.41 -12.45
CA VAL A 342 -6.93 7.03 -11.04
C VAL A 342 -5.65 6.39 -10.53
N GLU A 343 -5.17 6.85 -9.39
CA GLU A 343 -4.05 6.27 -8.67
C GLU A 343 -4.45 6.03 -7.22
N HIS A 344 -4.31 4.78 -6.75
CA HIS A 344 -4.59 4.41 -5.38
C HIS A 344 -3.28 4.33 -4.58
N GLY A 345 -3.32 4.69 -3.30
CA GLY A 345 -2.15 4.71 -2.43
C GLY A 345 -1.17 5.86 -2.70
N VAL A 346 -1.56 6.79 -3.57
CA VAL A 346 -0.75 7.96 -3.93
C VAL A 346 -1.59 9.22 -3.74
N ALA A 347 -1.19 10.03 -2.77
CA ALA A 347 -1.64 11.39 -2.58
C ALA A 347 -0.54 12.20 -1.88
N PRO A 348 -0.46 13.52 -2.11
CA PRO A 348 0.42 14.39 -1.33
C PRO A 348 0.16 14.24 0.16
N VAL A 349 1.22 14.31 0.96
CA VAL A 349 1.07 14.48 2.41
C VAL A 349 0.61 15.90 2.67
N LEU A 350 -0.52 16.05 3.34
CA LEU A 350 -1.09 17.35 3.67
C LEU A 350 -1.23 17.51 5.18
N GLN A 351 -1.25 18.75 5.64
CA GLN A 351 -1.59 19.12 7.02
C GLN A 351 -2.88 19.93 6.99
N LEU A 352 -3.83 19.56 7.84
CA LEU A 352 -5.04 20.31 8.12
C LEU A 352 -4.80 21.16 9.36
N VAL A 353 -5.19 22.43 9.34
CA VAL A 353 -5.34 23.24 10.55
C VAL A 353 -6.82 23.35 10.87
N THR A 354 -7.21 22.94 12.08
CA THR A 354 -8.61 22.90 12.51
C THR A 354 -8.92 23.93 13.61
N GLU A 355 -10.21 24.28 13.78
CA GLU A 355 -10.65 25.12 14.90
C GLU A 355 -10.46 24.51 16.28
#